data_AF-A0A837N8I7-F1
#
_entry.id   AF-A0A837N8I7-F1
#
_cell.length_a   1.000
_cell.length_b   1.000
_cell.length_c   1.000
_cell.angle_alpha   90.00
_cell.angle_beta   90.00
_cell.angle_gamma   90.00
#
_symmetry.space_group_name_H-M   'P 1'
#
loop_
_entity.id
_entity.type
_entity.pdbx_description
1 polymer ?
#
loop_
_entity_poly.entity_id
_entity_poly.type
_entity_poly.pdbx_seq_one_letter_code
_entity_poly.pdbx_strand_id
1 'polypeptide(L)'
;MTLQQCLEDSISSLLHKLCFADDFAPVFDSMFDEYEQPSSATPGTVSYIEKINRRRRRLGVTPTEKNGALPDNSSQKLTQEWTSHLLSTHRADFERSLSLALFYQDPAGTDCIPNDNDTEYDQVAAEIMRTQRKGLKQSLEQSLKNIFGNNVCQSIDFDELTNDVINSMTLRFVQTLVVFRILCHFVKLSKKEMTYDQNQFRHGCRFKAVA
;
A
#
# COMPACT_ATOMS: atom_id res chain seq x y z
N MET A 1 14.44 15.21 5.70
CA MET A 1 14.10 13.79 5.82
C MET A 1 14.78 13.02 4.70
N THR A 2 15.22 11.80 4.97
CA THR A 2 15.75 10.89 3.93
C THR A 2 14.60 10.31 3.10
N LEU A 3 14.91 9.71 1.95
CA LEU A 3 13.90 9.02 1.13
C LEU A 3 13.13 7.97 1.93
N GLN A 4 13.84 7.14 2.70
CA GLN A 4 13.22 6.10 3.51
C GLN A 4 12.24 6.68 4.53
N GLN A 5 12.61 7.75 5.24
CA GLN A 5 11.72 8.41 6.20
C GLN A 5 10.47 8.98 5.52
N CYS A 6 10.63 9.62 4.36
CA CYS A 6 9.51 10.14 3.59
C CYS A 6 8.54 9.03 3.16
N LEU A 7 9.08 7.87 2.72
CA LEU A 7 8.29 6.71 2.34
C LEU A 7 7.60 6.07 3.55
N GLU A 8 8.29 5.95 4.69
CA GLU A 8 7.72 5.43 5.94
C GLU A 8 6.48 6.23 6.35
N ASP A 9 6.57 7.55 6.36
CA ASP A 9 5.45 8.42 6.73
C ASP A 9 4.31 8.35 5.71
N SER A 10 4.63 8.42 4.41
CA SER A 10 3.65 8.43 3.33
C SER A 10 2.89 7.09 3.22
N ILE A 11 3.61 5.96 3.25
CA ILE A 11 3.02 4.61 3.20
C ILE A 11 2.21 4.32 4.46
N SER A 12 2.73 4.64 5.64
CA SER A 12 2.00 4.41 6.90
C SER A 12 0.70 5.20 6.93
N SER A 13 0.73 6.47 6.51
CA SER A 13 -0.47 7.30 6.37
C SER A 13 -1.49 6.72 5.39
N LEU A 14 -1.03 6.27 4.21
CA LEU A 14 -1.92 5.66 3.21
C LEU A 14 -2.51 4.33 3.70
N LEU A 15 -1.70 3.45 4.31
CA LEU A 15 -2.17 2.20 4.89
C LEU A 15 -3.18 2.43 6.00
N HIS A 16 -2.97 3.45 6.83
CA HIS A 16 -3.89 3.81 7.90
C HIS A 16 -5.23 4.25 7.32
N LYS A 17 -5.24 5.13 6.32
CA LYS A 17 -6.46 5.53 5.60
C LYS A 17 -7.18 4.36 4.93
N LEU A 18 -6.46 3.41 4.34
CA LEU A 18 -7.07 2.26 3.65
C LEU A 18 -7.61 1.19 4.62
N CYS A 19 -6.90 0.94 5.72
CA CYS A 19 -7.22 -0.15 6.65
C CYS A 19 -8.13 0.28 7.79
N PHE A 20 -8.14 1.57 8.10
CA PHE A 20 -8.86 2.21 9.20
C PHE A 20 -9.54 3.50 8.73
N ALA A 21 -10.13 3.49 7.52
CA ALA A 21 -10.89 4.63 6.97
C ALA A 21 -11.95 5.15 7.96
N ASP A 22 -12.52 4.22 8.73
CA ASP A 22 -13.51 4.44 9.77
C ASP A 22 -13.00 5.30 10.94
N ASP A 23 -11.67 5.37 11.13
CA ASP A 23 -11.02 6.25 12.13
C ASP A 23 -11.11 7.74 11.68
N PHE A 24 -11.45 8.03 10.41
CA PHE A 24 -11.48 9.39 9.84
C PHE A 24 -12.86 9.87 9.36
N ALA A 25 -13.79 9.01 8.95
CA ALA A 25 -15.18 9.38 8.66
C ALA A 25 -16.10 8.16 8.42
N PRO A 26 -17.37 8.19 8.86
CA PRO A 26 -18.35 7.09 8.67
C PRO A 26 -18.95 6.92 7.26
N VAL A 27 -18.35 7.48 6.20
CA VAL A 27 -19.02 7.68 4.89
C VAL A 27 -18.55 6.71 3.77
N PHE A 28 -17.49 5.93 3.96
CA PHE A 28 -16.82 5.24 2.84
C PHE A 28 -17.20 3.76 2.60
N ASP A 29 -18.25 3.25 3.24
CA ASP A 29 -18.47 1.79 3.35
C ASP A 29 -19.55 1.19 2.42
N SER A 30 -19.75 1.72 1.21
CA SER A 30 -20.80 1.19 0.31
C SER A 30 -20.33 0.12 -0.69
N MET A 31 -19.03 -0.11 -0.92
CA MET A 31 -18.58 -0.97 -2.03
C MET A 31 -17.97 -2.32 -1.63
N PHE A 32 -17.56 -2.53 -0.38
CA PHE A 32 -16.99 -3.82 0.07
C PHE A 32 -17.92 -4.65 0.96
N ASP A 33 -18.96 -4.03 1.50
CA ASP A 33 -19.85 -4.63 2.52
C ASP A 33 -20.89 -5.62 1.94
N GLU A 34 -21.12 -5.63 0.62
CA GLU A 34 -22.13 -6.50 -0.01
C GLU A 34 -21.73 -7.98 -0.08
N TYR A 35 -20.44 -8.32 0.05
CA TYR A 35 -19.97 -9.70 -0.15
C TYR A 35 -19.70 -10.50 1.14
N GLU A 36 -19.72 -9.90 2.34
CA GLU A 36 -19.47 -10.62 3.62
C GLU A 36 -20.76 -11.11 4.34
N GLN A 37 -21.95 -10.97 3.77
CA GLN A 37 -23.18 -11.43 4.42
C GLN A 37 -23.38 -12.96 4.27
N PRO A 38 -23.40 -13.75 5.37
CA PRO A 38 -23.96 -15.08 5.33
C PRO A 38 -25.48 -14.94 5.09
N SER A 39 -26.01 -15.72 4.16
CA SER A 39 -27.40 -15.73 3.69
C SER A 39 -28.47 -16.10 4.74
N SER A 40 -28.20 -15.91 6.03
CA SER A 40 -29.11 -16.26 7.13
C SER A 40 -29.10 -15.26 8.30
N ALA A 41 -28.46 -14.09 8.18
CA ALA A 41 -28.53 -13.07 9.22
C ALA A 41 -29.72 -12.14 8.98
N THR A 42 -30.69 -12.15 9.88
CA THR A 42 -31.76 -11.14 9.95
C THR A 42 -31.17 -9.72 9.91
N PRO A 43 -31.81 -8.76 9.21
CA PRO A 43 -31.34 -7.38 9.09
C PRO A 43 -31.62 -6.61 10.40
N GLY A 44 -30.95 -7.00 11.47
CA GLY A 44 -30.74 -6.17 12.65
C GLY A 44 -29.44 -5.43 12.46
N THR A 45 -29.51 -4.11 12.31
CA THR A 45 -28.37 -3.20 12.16
C THR A 45 -27.33 -3.48 13.23
N VAL A 46 -26.29 -4.25 12.88
CA VAL A 46 -25.06 -4.31 13.67
C VAL A 46 -24.60 -2.86 13.80
N SER A 47 -24.55 -2.35 15.04
CA SER A 47 -24.09 -0.98 15.32
C SER A 47 -22.79 -0.75 14.56
N TYR A 48 -22.66 0.39 13.88
CA TYR A 48 -21.46 0.76 13.13
C TYR A 48 -20.18 0.55 13.96
N ILE A 49 -20.24 0.84 15.26
CA ILE A 49 -19.16 0.60 16.23
C ILE A 49 -18.84 -0.90 16.38
N GLU A 50 -19.83 -1.78 16.38
CA GLU A 50 -19.63 -3.23 16.47
C GLU A 50 -18.98 -3.79 15.19
N LYS A 51 -19.34 -3.26 14.01
CA LYS A 51 -18.67 -3.59 12.75
C LYS A 51 -17.19 -3.20 12.78
N ILE A 52 -16.90 -1.93 13.12
CA ILE A 52 -15.52 -1.43 13.29
C ILE A 52 -14.75 -2.29 14.29
N ASN A 53 -15.34 -2.55 15.46
CA ASN A 53 -14.69 -3.31 16.52
C ASN A 53 -14.45 -4.77 16.14
N ARG A 54 -15.27 -5.35 15.28
CA ARG A 54 -14.99 -6.68 14.71
C ARG A 54 -13.76 -6.64 13.80
N ARG A 55 -13.65 -5.63 12.93
CA ARG A 55 -12.48 -5.43 12.05
C ARG A 55 -11.20 -5.16 12.85
N ARG A 56 -11.25 -4.24 13.83
CA ARG A 56 -10.11 -3.91 14.71
C ARG A 56 -9.62 -5.14 15.47
N ARG A 57 -10.52 -5.94 16.06
CA ARG A 57 -10.19 -7.21 16.71
C ARG A 57 -9.52 -8.21 15.76
N ARG A 58 -10.04 -8.39 14.54
CA ARG A 58 -9.42 -9.28 13.51
C ARG A 58 -8.00 -8.86 13.15
N LEU A 59 -7.70 -7.56 13.21
CA LEU A 59 -6.39 -6.99 12.91
C LEU A 59 -5.45 -6.92 14.14
N GLY A 60 -5.91 -7.34 15.33
CA GLY A 60 -5.13 -7.25 16.57
C GLY A 60 -5.04 -5.83 17.15
N VAL A 61 -5.98 -4.95 16.78
CA VAL A 61 -6.03 -3.54 17.18
C VAL A 61 -7.07 -3.34 18.28
N THR A 62 -6.78 -2.44 19.23
CA THR A 62 -7.68 -2.11 20.34
C THR A 62 -9.02 -1.60 19.81
N PRO A 63 -10.18 -2.15 20.26
CA PRO A 63 -11.50 -1.66 19.90
C PRO A 63 -11.71 -0.17 20.23
N THR A 64 -12.59 0.51 19.49
CA THR A 64 -13.08 1.84 19.85
C THR A 64 -13.95 1.79 21.10
N GLU A 65 -14.02 2.92 21.79
CA GLU A 65 -14.92 3.14 22.92
C GLU A 65 -16.40 3.17 22.47
N LYS A 66 -17.32 3.17 23.44
CA LYS A 66 -18.78 3.19 23.18
C LYS A 66 -19.25 4.40 22.36
N ASN A 67 -18.50 5.50 22.38
CA ASN A 67 -18.74 6.72 21.62
C ASN A 67 -18.04 6.72 20.24
N GLY A 68 -17.32 5.65 19.88
CA GLY A 68 -16.52 5.56 18.65
C GLY A 68 -15.11 6.14 18.75
N ALA A 69 -14.71 6.69 19.90
CA ALA A 69 -13.36 7.24 20.08
C ALA A 69 -12.28 6.14 20.11
N LEU A 70 -11.10 6.48 19.62
CA LEU A 70 -9.92 5.62 19.70
C LEU A 70 -9.32 5.72 21.11
N PRO A 71 -9.19 4.62 21.85
CA PRO A 71 -8.61 4.66 23.20
C PRO A 71 -7.08 4.78 23.18
N ASP A 72 -6.45 4.44 22.06
CA ASP A 72 -5.00 4.43 21.89
C ASP A 72 -4.60 4.58 20.42
N ASN A 73 -3.28 4.54 20.17
CA ASN A 73 -2.68 4.59 18.84
C ASN A 73 -2.38 3.20 18.25
N SER A 74 -3.08 2.15 18.67
CA SER A 74 -2.82 0.78 18.21
C SER A 74 -2.95 0.61 16.69
N SER A 75 -3.89 1.32 16.04
CA SER A 75 -4.02 1.29 14.57
C SER A 75 -2.82 1.93 13.87
N GLN A 76 -2.29 3.03 14.42
CA GLN A 76 -1.10 3.71 13.88
C GLN A 76 0.18 2.89 14.08
N LYS A 77 0.35 2.27 15.26
CA LYS A 77 1.50 1.39 15.53
C LYS A 77 1.53 0.21 14.56
N LEU A 78 0.39 -0.42 14.33
CA LEU A 78 0.29 -1.55 13.41
C LEU A 78 0.64 -1.15 11.96
N THR A 79 0.21 0.02 11.48
CA THR A 79 0.56 0.47 10.13
C THR A 79 2.04 0.85 10.01
N GLN A 80 2.64 1.39 11.06
CA GLN A 80 4.09 1.64 11.12
C GLN A 80 4.89 0.33 11.09
N GLU A 81 4.45 -0.70 11.81
CA GLU A 81 5.07 -2.03 11.78
C GLU A 81 4.99 -2.66 10.38
N TRP A 82 3.81 -2.63 9.75
CA TRP A 82 3.63 -3.11 8.37
C TRP A 82 4.49 -2.35 7.38
N THR A 83 4.59 -1.03 7.53
CA THR A 83 5.41 -0.18 6.64
C THR A 83 6.88 -0.50 6.79
N SER A 84 7.38 -0.58 8.03
CA SER A 84 8.77 -0.96 8.32
C SER A 84 9.11 -2.34 7.74
N HIS A 85 8.19 -3.31 7.88
CA HIS A 85 8.37 -4.65 7.32
C HIS A 85 8.38 -4.65 5.78
N LEU A 86 7.47 -3.89 5.15
CA LEU A 86 7.43 -3.75 3.69
C LEU A 86 8.73 -3.16 3.14
N LEU A 87 9.15 -2.03 3.71
CA LEU A 87 10.31 -1.29 3.25
C LEU A 87 11.62 -2.05 3.49
N SER A 88 11.73 -2.79 4.59
CA SER A 88 12.88 -3.68 4.83
C SER A 88 12.92 -4.87 3.87
N THR A 89 11.77 -5.45 3.54
CA THR A 89 11.66 -6.59 2.60
C THR A 89 12.00 -6.18 1.17
N HIS A 90 11.54 -4.99 0.75
CA HIS A 90 11.70 -4.49 -0.62
C HIS A 90 12.81 -3.44 -0.76
N ARG A 91 13.78 -3.44 0.16
CA ARG A 91 14.86 -2.45 0.16
C ARG A 91 15.67 -2.46 -1.14
N ALA A 92 15.86 -3.64 -1.73
CA ALA A 92 16.55 -3.80 -3.01
C ALA A 92 15.82 -3.11 -4.18
N ASP A 93 14.50 -2.90 -4.06
CA ASP A 93 13.68 -2.30 -5.12
C ASP A 93 13.65 -0.76 -5.06
N PHE A 94 14.29 -0.13 -4.05
CA PHE A 94 14.19 1.31 -3.83
C PHE A 94 14.79 2.12 -4.97
N GLU A 95 16.00 1.75 -5.41
CA GLU A 95 16.71 2.43 -6.48
C GLU A 95 15.91 2.37 -7.79
N ARG A 96 15.49 1.16 -8.17
CA ARG A 96 14.64 0.94 -9.34
C ARG A 96 13.32 1.71 -9.25
N SER A 97 12.69 1.72 -8.08
CA SER A 97 11.41 2.43 -7.88
C SER A 97 11.59 3.94 -7.96
N LEU A 98 12.70 4.48 -7.47
CA LEU A 98 13.05 5.89 -7.58
C LEU A 98 13.34 6.28 -9.03
N SER A 99 14.14 5.48 -9.74
CA SER A 99 14.42 5.69 -11.16
C SER A 99 13.13 5.72 -11.97
N LEU A 100 12.25 4.74 -11.81
CA LEU A 100 10.96 4.71 -12.49
C LEU A 100 10.08 5.92 -12.14
N ALA A 101 10.06 6.34 -10.88
CA ALA A 101 9.32 7.53 -10.48
C ALA A 101 9.84 8.79 -11.18
N LEU A 102 11.17 8.95 -11.28
CA LEU A 102 11.79 10.07 -11.98
C LEU A 102 11.55 10.01 -13.49
N PHE A 103 11.67 8.82 -14.09
CA PHE A 103 11.40 8.59 -15.50
C PHE A 103 9.98 9.03 -15.90
N TYR A 104 8.97 8.68 -15.10
CA TYR A 104 7.58 9.06 -15.41
C TYR A 104 7.28 10.53 -15.15
N GLN A 105 7.99 11.17 -14.21
CA GLN A 105 7.84 12.60 -13.98
C GLN A 105 8.63 13.45 -14.97
N ASP A 106 9.67 12.88 -15.59
CA ASP A 106 10.55 13.52 -16.57
C ASP A 106 10.90 14.99 -16.20
N PRO A 107 11.49 15.23 -15.00
CA PRO A 107 11.75 16.60 -14.55
C PRO A 107 12.73 17.37 -15.45
N ALA A 108 13.46 16.67 -16.33
CA ALA A 108 14.40 17.28 -17.26
C ALA A 108 13.79 17.54 -18.65
N GLY A 109 12.55 17.13 -18.90
CA GLY A 109 11.87 17.29 -20.20
C GLY A 109 12.63 16.58 -21.32
N THR A 110 13.12 15.38 -21.03
CA THR A 110 13.93 14.56 -21.93
C THR A 110 13.09 13.80 -22.96
N ASP A 111 11.76 13.79 -22.81
CA ASP A 111 10.84 12.98 -23.61
C ASP A 111 11.28 11.51 -23.66
N CYS A 112 11.79 11.02 -22.54
CA CYS A 112 12.41 9.69 -22.43
C CYS A 112 11.46 8.59 -22.95
N ILE A 113 11.94 7.82 -23.94
CA ILE A 113 11.24 6.63 -24.45
C ILE A 113 11.71 5.42 -23.64
N PRO A 114 10.81 4.57 -23.14
CA PRO A 114 11.20 3.35 -22.44
C PRO A 114 12.09 2.50 -23.36
N ASN A 115 13.34 2.27 -22.95
CA ASN A 115 14.26 1.39 -23.65
C ASN A 115 14.98 0.50 -22.61
N ASP A 116 15.60 -0.58 -23.07
CA ASP A 116 16.25 -1.57 -22.20
C ASP A 116 17.62 -1.10 -21.65
N ASN A 117 18.03 0.15 -21.92
CA ASN A 117 19.30 0.70 -21.43
C ASN A 117 19.08 1.55 -20.18
N ASP A 118 20.13 1.62 -19.34
CA ASP A 118 20.15 2.51 -18.18
C ASP A 118 19.92 3.96 -18.64
N THR A 119 18.86 4.56 -18.13
CA THR A 119 18.50 5.96 -18.36
C THR A 119 19.35 6.89 -17.49
N GLU A 120 19.41 8.16 -17.83
CA GLU A 120 20.02 9.20 -17.00
C GLU A 120 19.36 9.24 -15.61
N TYR A 121 18.07 8.87 -15.50
CA TYR A 121 17.36 8.76 -14.22
C TYR A 121 17.78 7.56 -13.37
N ASP A 122 18.28 6.47 -13.97
CA ASP A 122 18.91 5.38 -13.21
C ASP A 122 20.18 5.87 -12.51
N GLN A 123 20.97 6.72 -13.19
CA GLN A 123 22.17 7.33 -12.61
C GLN A 123 21.80 8.29 -11.46
N VAL A 124 20.74 9.10 -11.63
CA VAL A 124 20.22 9.98 -10.56
C VAL A 124 19.81 9.15 -9.36
N ALA A 125 19.05 8.07 -9.56
CA ALA A 125 18.58 7.21 -8.49
C ALA A 125 19.74 6.56 -7.72
N ALA A 126 20.72 6.00 -8.44
CA ALA A 126 21.92 5.41 -7.84
C ALA A 126 22.73 6.42 -7.03
N GLU A 127 22.88 7.67 -7.51
CA GLU A 127 23.57 8.73 -6.77
C GLU A 127 22.83 9.09 -5.47
N ILE A 128 21.51 9.24 -5.51
CA ILE A 128 20.69 9.53 -4.32
C ILE A 128 20.80 8.37 -3.30
N MET A 129 20.73 7.13 -3.77
CA MET A 129 20.82 5.95 -2.90
C MET A 129 22.21 5.80 -2.25
N ARG A 130 23.27 6.25 -2.91
CA ARG A 130 24.64 6.29 -2.37
C ARG A 130 24.86 7.46 -1.39
N THR A 131 24.20 8.59 -1.60
CA THR A 131 24.46 9.86 -0.90
C THR A 131 23.49 10.18 0.24
N GLN A 132 22.70 9.19 0.69
CA GLN A 132 21.62 9.21 1.72
C GLN A 132 21.80 10.09 3.00
N ARG A 133 22.96 10.71 3.19
CA ARG A 133 23.26 11.70 4.23
C ARG A 133 22.59 13.07 4.01
N LYS A 134 22.23 13.44 2.78
CA LYS A 134 21.47 14.67 2.48
C LYS A 134 19.97 14.35 2.42
N GLY A 135 19.10 15.30 2.76
CA GLY A 135 17.66 15.08 2.62
C GLY A 135 17.26 14.82 1.15
N LEU A 136 16.10 14.20 0.92
CA LEU A 136 15.68 13.79 -0.43
C LEU A 136 15.71 14.95 -1.43
N LYS A 137 15.10 16.09 -1.07
CA LYS A 137 15.08 17.31 -1.91
C LYS A 137 16.48 17.75 -2.34
N GLN A 138 17.41 17.89 -1.38
CA GLN A 138 18.78 18.32 -1.70
C GLN A 138 19.54 17.28 -2.53
N SER A 139 19.22 16.00 -2.34
CA SER A 139 19.83 14.92 -3.11
C SER A 139 19.32 14.90 -4.55
N LEU A 140 18.02 15.11 -4.76
CA LEU A 140 17.40 15.30 -6.08
C LEU A 140 18.02 16.48 -6.80
N GLU A 141 18.04 17.65 -6.16
CA GLU A 141 18.61 18.87 -6.74
C GLU A 141 20.07 18.71 -7.14
N GLN A 142 20.89 18.14 -6.27
CA GLN A 142 22.31 17.94 -6.57
C GLN A 142 22.51 16.93 -7.71
N SER A 143 21.82 15.79 -7.67
CA SER A 143 22.03 14.71 -8.64
C SER A 143 21.53 15.11 -10.03
N LEU A 144 20.37 15.79 -10.10
CA LEU A 144 19.86 16.34 -11.36
C LEU A 144 20.77 17.41 -11.94
N LYS A 145 21.33 18.31 -11.11
CA LYS A 145 22.33 19.29 -11.55
C LYS A 145 23.62 18.64 -12.06
N ASN A 146 24.05 17.55 -11.43
CA ASN A 146 25.25 16.83 -11.83
C ASN A 146 25.08 16.15 -13.20
N ILE A 147 23.92 15.55 -13.45
CA ILE A 147 23.67 14.71 -14.63
C ILE A 147 23.16 15.53 -15.82
N PHE A 148 22.19 16.42 -15.60
CA PHE A 148 21.54 17.21 -16.67
C PHE A 148 22.06 18.66 -16.77
N GLY A 149 22.84 19.10 -15.79
CA GLY A 149 23.39 20.45 -15.73
C GLY A 149 22.47 21.48 -15.07
N ASN A 150 23.06 22.61 -14.67
CA ASN A 150 22.36 23.65 -13.91
C ASN A 150 21.20 24.30 -14.67
N ASN A 151 21.27 24.40 -15.99
CA ASN A 151 20.27 25.10 -16.80
C ASN A 151 18.91 24.37 -16.76
N VAL A 152 18.91 23.04 -16.79
CA VAL A 152 17.71 22.21 -16.70
C VAL A 152 17.03 22.39 -15.34
N CYS A 153 17.82 22.55 -14.27
CA CYS A 153 17.30 22.63 -12.91
C CYS A 153 16.72 23.99 -12.52
N GLN A 154 16.84 25.03 -13.36
CA GLN A 154 16.33 26.37 -13.03
C GLN A 154 14.81 26.46 -13.06
N SER A 155 14.15 25.63 -13.85
CA SER A 155 12.69 25.59 -14.02
C SER A 155 11.99 24.55 -13.16
N ILE A 156 12.73 23.74 -12.39
CA ILE A 156 12.17 22.65 -11.60
C ILE A 156 11.74 23.16 -10.22
N ASP A 157 10.47 22.97 -9.87
CA ASP A 157 10.02 23.06 -8.48
C ASP A 157 10.40 21.76 -7.75
N PHE A 158 11.48 21.82 -6.96
CA PHE A 158 11.97 20.67 -6.21
C PHE A 158 11.09 20.26 -5.05
N ASP A 159 10.19 21.11 -4.54
CA ASP A 159 9.22 20.71 -3.52
C ASP A 159 8.10 19.87 -4.15
N GLU A 160 7.58 20.30 -5.31
CA GLU A 160 6.59 19.55 -6.10
C GLU A 160 7.16 18.20 -6.56
N LEU A 161 8.34 18.21 -7.19
CA LEU A 161 9.02 16.98 -7.64
C LEU A 161 9.25 16.00 -6.50
N THR A 162 9.67 16.49 -5.33
CA THR A 162 9.88 15.63 -4.15
C THR A 162 8.57 14.94 -3.75
N ASN A 163 7.46 15.68 -3.69
CA ASN A 163 6.16 15.13 -3.34
C ASN A 163 5.68 14.11 -4.36
N ASP A 164 5.84 14.40 -5.65
CA ASP A 164 5.42 13.53 -6.74
C ASP A 164 6.19 12.22 -6.79
N VAL A 165 7.51 12.28 -6.58
CA VAL A 165 8.37 11.09 -6.46
C VAL A 165 7.94 10.25 -5.26
N ILE A 166 7.74 10.88 -4.09
CA ILE A 166 7.26 10.17 -2.88
C ILE A 166 5.92 9.50 -3.14
N ASN A 167 4.95 10.22 -3.71
CA ASN A 167 3.61 9.70 -4.00
C ASN A 167 3.65 8.52 -4.98
N SER A 168 4.42 8.66 -6.07
CA SER A 168 4.59 7.61 -7.07
C SER A 168 5.19 6.33 -6.47
N MET A 169 6.26 6.47 -5.67
CA MET A 169 6.88 5.35 -4.97
C MET A 169 5.95 4.72 -3.92
N THR A 170 5.27 5.54 -3.12
CA THR A 170 4.28 5.09 -2.12
C THR A 170 3.20 4.24 -2.77
N LEU A 171 2.62 4.70 -3.88
CA LEU A 171 1.59 3.94 -4.60
C LEU A 171 2.13 2.60 -5.09
N ARG A 172 3.36 2.55 -5.62
CA ARG A 172 3.99 1.32 -6.10
C ARG A 172 4.20 0.29 -4.97
N PHE A 173 4.71 0.74 -3.81
CA PHE A 173 4.90 -0.15 -2.66
C PHE A 173 3.57 -0.60 -2.05
N VAL A 174 2.57 0.28 -1.95
CA VAL A 174 1.25 -0.09 -1.43
C VAL A 174 0.48 -0.99 -2.40
N GLN A 175 0.57 -0.78 -3.71
CA GLN A 175 -0.01 -1.68 -4.71
C GLN A 175 0.54 -3.10 -4.56
N THR A 176 1.84 -3.25 -4.30
CA THR A 176 2.46 -4.55 -4.03
C THR A 176 1.79 -5.25 -2.83
N LEU A 177 1.47 -4.51 -1.76
CA LEU A 177 0.72 -5.03 -0.61
C LEU A 177 -0.74 -5.35 -0.91
N VAL A 178 -1.44 -4.47 -1.65
CA VAL A 178 -2.87 -4.65 -1.99
C VAL A 178 -3.03 -5.88 -2.90
N VAL A 179 -2.18 -6.01 -3.92
CA VAL A 179 -2.15 -7.18 -4.80
C VAL A 179 -1.85 -8.44 -3.99
N PHE A 180 -0.86 -8.41 -3.09
CA PHE A 180 -0.57 -9.56 -2.22
C PHE A 180 -1.75 -9.92 -1.30
N ARG A 181 -2.46 -8.93 -0.75
CA ARG A 181 -3.66 -9.16 0.08
C ARG A 181 -4.83 -9.72 -0.73
N ILE A 182 -5.09 -9.20 -1.93
CA ILE A 182 -6.12 -9.72 -2.84
C ILE A 182 -5.79 -11.17 -3.20
N LEU A 183 -4.54 -11.46 -3.58
CA LEU A 183 -4.09 -12.81 -3.88
C LEU A 183 -4.20 -13.75 -2.67
N CYS A 184 -3.80 -13.29 -1.47
CA CYS A 184 -3.95 -14.08 -0.25
C CYS A 184 -5.42 -14.33 0.11
N HIS A 185 -6.30 -13.35 -0.13
CA HIS A 185 -7.74 -13.49 0.08
C HIS A 185 -8.34 -14.46 -0.94
N PHE A 186 -7.96 -14.34 -2.22
CA PHE A 186 -8.36 -15.26 -3.29
C PHE A 186 -7.93 -16.69 -2.97
N VAL A 187 -6.68 -16.92 -2.56
CA VAL A 187 -6.20 -18.25 -2.14
C VAL A 187 -6.98 -18.79 -0.94
N LYS A 188 -7.35 -17.95 0.04
CA LYS A 188 -8.19 -18.36 1.17
C LYS A 188 -9.63 -18.69 0.75
N LEU A 189 -10.20 -17.95 -0.20
CA LEU A 189 -11.52 -18.21 -0.77
C LEU A 189 -11.51 -19.51 -1.59
N SER A 190 -10.53 -19.70 -2.48
CA SER A 190 -10.37 -20.95 -3.25
C SER A 190 -10.15 -22.16 -2.34
N LYS A 191 -9.40 -22.01 -1.23
CA LYS A 191 -9.28 -23.09 -0.23
C LYS A 191 -10.59 -23.38 0.49
N LYS A 192 -11.40 -22.36 0.80
CA LYS A 192 -12.72 -22.52 1.41
C LYS A 192 -13.69 -23.23 0.45
N GLU A 193 -13.74 -22.84 -0.83
CA GLU A 193 -14.55 -23.51 -1.85
C GLU A 193 -14.11 -24.96 -2.07
N MET A 194 -12.81 -25.23 -2.14
CA MET A 194 -12.29 -26.61 -2.19
C MET A 194 -12.72 -27.45 -0.98
N THR A 195 -12.68 -26.90 0.24
CA THR A 195 -13.17 -27.62 1.43
C THR A 195 -14.69 -27.80 1.45
N TYR A 196 -15.45 -26.88 0.83
CA TYR A 196 -16.90 -27.00 0.68
C TYR A 196 -17.26 -28.14 -0.28
N ASP A 197 -16.60 -28.22 -1.44
CA ASP A 197 -16.77 -29.32 -2.40
C ASP A 197 -16.34 -30.68 -1.83
N GLN A 198 -15.24 -30.74 -1.08
CA GLN A 198 -14.81 -31.99 -0.45
C GLN A 198 -15.80 -32.49 0.63
N ASN A 199 -16.46 -31.57 1.36
CA ASN A 199 -17.47 -31.94 2.34
C ASN A 199 -18.80 -32.35 1.69
N GLN A 200 -19.17 -31.77 0.55
CA GLN A 200 -20.32 -32.27 -0.23
C GLN A 200 -20.05 -33.65 -0.85
N PHE A 201 -18.83 -33.91 -1.35
CA PHE A 201 -18.45 -35.24 -1.84
C PHE A 201 -18.46 -36.31 -0.74
N ARG A 202 -18.04 -35.97 0.49
CA ARG A 202 -18.07 -36.90 1.63
C ARG A 202 -19.48 -37.22 2.16
N HIS A 203 -20.46 -36.35 1.93
CA HIS A 203 -21.83 -36.53 2.43
C HIS A 203 -22.88 -36.80 1.34
N GLY A 204 -22.51 -36.79 0.05
CA GLY A 204 -23.45 -36.79 -1.09
C GLY A 204 -23.52 -38.03 -1.98
N CYS A 205 -22.65 -39.04 -1.86
CA CYS A 205 -22.71 -40.23 -2.72
C CYS A 205 -23.22 -41.49 -1.98
N ARG A 206 -24.50 -41.48 -1.58
CA ARG A 206 -25.25 -42.74 -1.45
C ARG A 206 -25.75 -43.11 -2.85
N PHE A 207 -24.94 -43.86 -3.60
CA PHE A 207 -25.47 -44.60 -4.73
C PHE A 207 -26.51 -45.59 -4.19
N LYS A 208 -27.79 -45.34 -4.45
CA LYS A 208 -28.80 -46.40 -4.39
C LYS A 208 -28.41 -47.40 -5.47
N ALA A 209 -27.86 -48.54 -5.08
CA ALA A 209 -27.87 -49.72 -5.91
C ALA A 209 -29.35 -50.04 -6.18
N VAL A 210 -29.79 -49.80 -7.41
CA VAL A 210 -31.05 -50.34 -7.90
C VAL A 210 -30.78 -51.82 -8.10
N ALA A 211 -31.42 -52.63 -7.26
CA ALA A 211 -31.43 -54.09 -7.35
C ALA A 211 -32.28 -54.55 -8.55
#